data_AF-Q30DU9-F1
#
_entry.id   AF-Q30DU9-F1
#
_cell.length_a   1.000
_cell.length_b   1.000
_cell.length_c   1.000
_cell.angle_alpha   90.00
_cell.angle_beta   90.00
_cell.angle_gamma   90.00
#
_symmetry.space_group_name_H-M   'P 1'
#
loop_
_entity.id
_entity.type
_entity.pdbx_description
1 polymer ?
#
loop_
_entity_poly.entity_id
_entity_poly.type
_entity_poly.pdbx_seq_one_letter_code
_entity_poly.pdbx_strand_id
1 'polypeptide(L)'
;ITQCDIYSTMLGLPADIQAAQAMMVTSSAMSSLACIVSVVGMRCTVFFQESRAKDRVAVVGGVFFILGGLLGFIPVAWNLHGILRDFYSPLVPDSMKFEIGEALYLGIISSLFSLVAGIFLCFSCSP
;
A
#
# COMPACT_ATOMS: atom_id res chain seq x y z
N ILE A 1 -0.79 -32.99 4.30
CA ILE A 1 0.52 -32.42 3.90
C ILE A 1 0.21 -31.29 2.92
N THR A 2 0.30 -30.04 3.36
CA THR A 2 0.17 -28.88 2.47
C THR A 2 1.50 -28.70 1.75
N GLN A 3 1.53 -28.98 0.46
CA GLN A 3 2.72 -28.74 -0.34
C GLN A 3 2.69 -27.29 -0.84
N CYS A 4 3.74 -26.53 -0.54
CA CYS A 4 3.89 -25.14 -0.97
C CYS A 4 5.08 -25.09 -1.92
N ASP A 5 4.80 -24.92 -3.22
CA ASP A 5 5.83 -24.73 -4.24
C ASP A 5 5.98 -23.24 -4.54
N ILE A 6 7.22 -22.76 -4.43
CA ILE A 6 7.57 -21.38 -4.75
C ILE A 6 7.60 -21.24 -6.27
N TYR A 7 6.85 -20.29 -6.81
CA TYR A 7 6.91 -19.93 -8.22
C TYR A 7 8.34 -19.48 -8.58
N SER A 8 9.08 -20.39 -9.21
CA SER A 8 10.52 -20.23 -9.45
C SER A 8 10.84 -19.36 -10.67
N THR A 9 9.83 -18.92 -11.41
CA THR A 9 10.02 -18.14 -12.65
C THR A 9 8.91 -17.11 -12.82
N MET A 10 9.29 -15.84 -12.97
CA MET A 10 8.39 -14.71 -13.29
C MET A 10 7.61 -14.89 -14.60
N LEU A 11 8.01 -15.87 -15.43
CA LEU A 11 7.43 -16.16 -16.75
C LEU A 11 6.21 -17.12 -16.71
N GLY A 12 5.91 -17.71 -15.55
CA GLY A 12 4.76 -18.62 -15.36
C GLY A 12 3.55 -17.98 -14.68
N LEU A 13 3.64 -16.69 -14.31
CA LEU A 13 2.60 -15.97 -13.58
C LEU A 13 1.86 -15.03 -14.55
N PRO A 14 0.52 -14.95 -14.48
CA PRO A 14 -0.22 -14.01 -15.32
C PRO A 14 0.18 -12.56 -14.96
N ALA A 15 0.24 -11.70 -15.99
CA ALA A 15 0.86 -10.38 -15.91
C ALA A 15 0.16 -9.43 -14.92
N ASP A 16 -1.11 -9.67 -14.63
CA ASP A 16 -1.92 -8.99 -13.63
C ASP A 16 -1.40 -9.21 -12.20
N ILE A 17 -1.01 -10.45 -11.86
CA ILE A 17 -0.44 -10.78 -10.55
C ILE A 17 0.96 -10.19 -10.39
N GLN A 18 1.76 -10.21 -11.46
CA GLN A 18 3.09 -9.60 -11.46
C GLN A 18 3.00 -8.08 -11.24
N ALA A 19 2.06 -7.41 -11.92
CA ALA A 19 1.81 -5.98 -11.72
C ALA A 19 1.37 -5.68 -10.28
N ALA A 20 0.50 -6.50 -9.70
CA ALA A 20 0.06 -6.34 -8.31
C ALA A 20 1.22 -6.47 -7.30
N GLN A 21 2.11 -7.44 -7.48
CA GLN A 21 3.30 -7.60 -6.63
C GLN A 21 4.24 -6.39 -6.73
N ALA A 22 4.49 -5.90 -7.95
CA ALA A 22 5.32 -4.71 -8.16
C ALA A 22 4.72 -3.47 -7.48
N MET A 23 3.40 -3.28 -7.58
CA MET A 23 2.70 -2.17 -6.92
C MET A 23 2.74 -2.28 -5.39
N MET A 24 2.61 -3.47 -4.80
CA MET A 24 2.74 -3.66 -3.35
C MET A 24 4.16 -3.39 -2.84
N VAL A 25 5.19 -3.85 -3.55
CA VAL A 25 6.60 -3.64 -3.16
C VAL A 25 6.96 -2.16 -3.26
N THR A 26 6.55 -1.49 -4.34
CA THR A 26 6.79 -0.05 -4.51
C THR A 26 6.02 0.79 -3.48
N SER A 27 4.77 0.43 -3.16
CA SER A 27 4.00 1.06 -2.08
C SER A 27 4.70 0.93 -0.71
N SER A 28 5.24 -0.25 -0.39
CA SER A 28 5.99 -0.49 0.85
C SER A 28 7.30 0.32 0.90
N ALA A 29 8.02 0.40 -0.22
CA ALA A 29 9.23 1.20 -0.33
C ALA A 29 8.96 2.71 -0.20
N MET A 30 7.87 3.20 -0.82
CA MET A 30 7.46 4.60 -0.67
C MET A 30 7.05 4.92 0.77
N SER A 31 6.31 4.02 1.43
CA SER A 31 5.87 4.20 2.81
C SER A 31 7.05 4.20 3.80
N SER A 32 8.07 3.35 3.58
CA SER A 32 9.26 3.33 4.42
C SER A 32 10.11 4.59 4.25
N LEU A 33 10.27 5.08 3.02
CA LEU A 33 10.92 6.36 2.74
C LEU A 33 10.13 7.52 3.38
N ALA A 34 8.80 7.51 3.27
CA ALA A 34 7.92 8.50 3.90
C ALA A 34 8.10 8.54 5.42
N CYS A 35 8.22 7.37 6.07
CA CYS A 35 8.52 7.25 7.50
C CYS A 35 9.84 7.95 7.86
N ILE A 36 10.92 7.66 7.13
CA ILE A 36 12.24 8.25 7.39
C ILE A 36 12.17 9.78 7.23
N VAL A 37 11.57 10.26 6.15
CA VAL A 37 11.41 11.71 5.89
C VAL A 37 10.57 12.37 6.99
N SER A 38 9.49 11.72 7.42
CA SER A 38 8.62 12.23 8.48
C SER A 38 9.36 12.35 9.81
N VAL A 39 10.15 11.34 10.19
CA VAL A 39 10.98 11.36 11.43
C VAL A 39 12.02 12.48 11.38
N VAL A 40 12.65 12.72 10.24
CA VAL A 40 13.59 13.85 10.08
C VAL A 40 12.88 15.21 10.18
N GLY A 41 11.61 15.29 9.74
CA GLY A 41 10.76 16.47 9.85
C GLY A 41 10.22 16.77 11.25
N MET A 42 10.36 15.88 12.24
CA MET A 42 9.80 16.10 13.58
C MET A 42 10.58 17.13 14.40
N ARG A 43 9.89 17.84 15.30
CA ARG A 43 10.47 18.87 16.19
C ARG A 43 11.62 18.35 17.06
N CYS A 44 11.62 17.07 17.40
CA CYS A 44 12.62 16.40 18.25
C CYS A 44 13.97 16.11 17.55
N THR A 45 14.08 16.27 16.23
CA THR A 45 15.29 15.92 15.46
C THR A 45 16.14 17.17 15.22
N VAL A 46 17.39 17.16 15.71
CA VAL A 46 18.35 18.31 15.72
C VAL A 46 19.03 18.53 14.35
N PHE A 47 18.49 17.99 13.25
CA PHE A 47 19.18 18.03 11.95
C PHE A 47 19.00 19.36 11.19
N PHE A 48 17.91 20.10 11.46
CA PHE A 48 17.64 21.39 10.83
C PHE A 48 17.21 22.43 11.87
N GLN A 49 17.97 23.52 11.98
CA GLN A 49 17.70 24.65 12.88
C GLN A 49 16.62 25.60 12.31
N GLU A 50 16.36 25.53 11.00
CA GLU A 50 15.36 26.32 10.29
C GLU A 50 13.94 25.74 10.44
N SER A 51 13.10 26.43 11.21
CA SER A 51 11.71 26.02 11.51
C SER A 51 10.86 25.75 10.26
N ARG A 52 11.00 26.57 9.21
CA ARG A 52 10.18 26.49 7.98
C ARG A 52 10.55 25.32 7.06
N ALA A 53 11.84 25.00 6.96
CA ALA A 53 12.30 23.86 6.17
C ALA A 53 11.80 22.56 6.79
N LYS A 54 11.75 22.50 8.12
CA LYS A 54 11.29 21.34 8.86
C LYS A 54 9.80 21.03 8.65
N ASP A 55 8.94 22.04 8.70
CA ASP A 55 7.51 21.85 8.45
C ASP A 55 7.24 21.38 7.00
N ARG A 56 7.97 21.94 6.01
CA ARG A 56 7.88 21.46 4.62
C ARG A 56 8.29 20.00 4.48
N VAL A 57 9.37 19.57 5.13
CA VAL A 57 9.83 18.17 5.08
C VAL A 57 8.80 17.23 5.70
N ALA A 58 8.17 17.62 6.81
CA ALA A 58 7.08 16.86 7.43
C ALA A 58 5.86 16.73 6.51
N VAL A 59 5.44 17.82 5.85
CA VAL A 59 4.34 17.79 4.86
C VAL A 59 4.66 16.89 3.69
N VAL A 60 5.89 16.98 3.15
CA VAL A 60 6.35 16.13 2.05
C VAL A 60 6.28 14.65 2.47
N GLY A 61 6.75 14.31 3.69
CA GLY A 61 6.61 12.97 4.25
C GLY A 61 5.16 12.47 4.30
N GLY A 62 4.23 13.31 4.75
CA GLY A 62 2.80 13.01 4.74
C GLY A 62 2.23 12.75 3.34
N VAL A 63 2.61 13.56 2.34
CA VAL A 63 2.20 13.37 0.94
C VAL A 63 2.73 12.04 0.39
N PHE A 64 3.99 11.69 0.67
CA PHE A 64 4.54 10.39 0.27
C PHE A 64 3.81 9.21 0.94
N PHE A 65 3.38 9.36 2.19
CA PHE A 65 2.54 8.37 2.88
C PHE A 65 1.18 8.18 2.19
N ILE A 66 0.53 9.28 1.79
CA ILE A 66 -0.74 9.24 1.06
C ILE A 66 -0.56 8.55 -0.30
N LEU A 67 0.48 8.92 -1.04
CA LEU A 67 0.80 8.32 -2.34
C LEU A 67 1.12 6.83 -2.21
N GLY A 68 1.92 6.44 -1.21
CA GLY A 68 2.23 5.04 -0.94
C GLY A 68 0.98 4.22 -0.58
N GLY A 69 0.12 4.75 0.30
CA GLY A 69 -1.16 4.13 0.64
C GLY A 69 -2.09 3.96 -0.56
N LEU A 70 -2.19 4.98 -1.42
CA LEU A 70 -3.00 4.92 -2.63
C LEU A 70 -2.45 3.90 -3.65
N LEU A 71 -1.13 3.86 -3.84
CA LEU A 71 -0.47 2.92 -4.74
C LEU A 71 -0.65 1.46 -4.29
N GLY A 72 -0.76 1.21 -2.98
CA GLY A 72 -1.09 -0.08 -2.40
C GLY A 72 -2.58 -0.42 -2.48
N PHE A 73 -3.45 0.58 -2.38
CA PHE A 73 -4.90 0.39 -2.43
C PHE A 73 -5.41 0.03 -3.83
N ILE A 74 -4.83 0.59 -4.91
CA ILE A 74 -5.23 0.33 -6.30
C ILE A 74 -5.19 -1.17 -6.67
N PRO A 75 -4.08 -1.92 -6.50
CA PRO A 75 -4.06 -3.35 -6.81
C PRO A 75 -5.03 -4.14 -5.94
N VAL A 76 -5.17 -3.79 -4.67
CA VAL A 76 -6.07 -4.47 -3.74
C VAL A 76 -7.53 -4.30 -4.16
N ALA A 77 -7.93 -3.08 -4.53
CA ALA A 77 -9.26 -2.78 -5.05
C ALA A 77 -9.53 -3.51 -6.37
N TRP A 78 -8.54 -3.58 -7.26
CA TRP A 78 -8.66 -4.30 -8.52
C TRP A 78 -8.86 -5.81 -8.31
N ASN A 79 -8.05 -6.42 -7.43
CA ASN A 79 -8.20 -7.84 -7.07
C ASN A 79 -9.56 -8.12 -6.44
N LEU A 80 -10.00 -7.28 -5.51
CA LEU A 80 -11.33 -7.40 -4.90
C LEU A 80 -12.45 -7.31 -5.94
N HIS A 81 -12.34 -6.39 -6.89
CA HIS A 81 -13.32 -6.24 -7.97
C HIS A 81 -13.37 -7.48 -8.87
N GLY A 82 -12.22 -8.06 -9.22
CA GLY A 82 -12.15 -9.31 -9.99
C GLY A 82 -12.84 -10.47 -9.27
N ILE A 83 -12.51 -10.68 -7.99
CA ILE A 83 -13.11 -11.72 -7.15
C ILE A 83 -14.63 -11.54 -7.05
N LEU A 84 -15.11 -10.32 -6.80
CA LEU A 84 -16.54 -10.01 -6.74
C LEU A 84 -17.25 -10.29 -8.06
N ARG A 85 -16.61 -9.96 -9.19
CA ARG A 85 -17.18 -10.21 -10.52
C ARG A 85 -17.33 -11.71 -10.77
N ASP A 86 -16.34 -12.51 -10.38
CA ASP A 86 -16.37 -13.96 -10.54
C ASP A 86 -17.40 -14.62 -9.62
N PHE A 87 -17.58 -14.11 -8.40
CA PHE A 87 -18.62 -14.58 -7.48
C PHE A 87 -20.05 -14.38 -7.99
N TYR A 88 -20.31 -13.25 -8.65
CA TYR A 88 -21.65 -12.90 -9.16
C TYR A 88 -21.91 -13.41 -10.58
N SER A 89 -20.90 -13.94 -11.28
CA SER A 89 -21.05 -14.38 -12.67
C SER A 89 -21.70 -15.77 -12.74
N PRO A 90 -22.82 -15.95 -13.46
CA PRO A 90 -23.49 -17.25 -13.58
C PRO A 90 -22.73 -18.24 -14.48
N LEU A 91 -21.63 -17.82 -15.11
CA LEU A 91 -20.79 -18.67 -15.96
C LEU A 91 -19.77 -19.51 -15.15
N VAL A 92 -19.52 -19.19 -13.88
CA VAL A 92 -18.52 -19.87 -13.07
C VAL A 92 -19.22 -20.92 -12.18
N PRO A 93 -18.89 -22.22 -12.31
CA PRO A 93 -19.45 -23.26 -11.45
C PRO A 93 -19.05 -23.02 -9.99
N ASP A 94 -19.95 -23.33 -9.04
CA ASP A 94 -19.74 -23.12 -7.59
C ASP A 94 -18.42 -23.71 -7.06
N SER A 95 -17.90 -24.77 -7.70
CA SER A 95 -16.63 -25.41 -7.35
C SER A 95 -15.36 -24.61 -7.69
N MET A 96 -15.47 -23.50 -8.44
CA MET A 96 -14.35 -22.61 -8.80
C MET A 96 -14.52 -21.18 -8.27
N LYS A 97 -15.38 -20.97 -7.27
CA LYS A 97 -15.54 -19.66 -6.63
C LYS A 97 -14.31 -19.36 -5.76
N PHE A 98 -13.61 -18.28 -6.06
CA PHE A 98 -12.43 -17.84 -5.31
C PHE A 98 -12.82 -17.24 -3.97
N GLU A 99 -12.43 -17.84 -2.84
CA GLU A 99 -12.63 -17.20 -1.54
C GLU A 99 -11.71 -15.99 -1.34
N ILE A 100 -12.20 -14.98 -0.63
CA ILE A 100 -11.41 -13.80 -0.29
C ILE A 100 -10.33 -14.22 0.71
N GLY A 101 -9.06 -14.16 0.29
CA GLY A 101 -7.95 -14.49 1.17
C GLY A 101 -7.76 -13.45 2.29
N GLU A 102 -7.39 -13.93 3.49
CA GLU A 102 -7.07 -13.10 4.67
C GLU A 102 -6.06 -11.98 4.38
N ALA A 103 -5.08 -12.24 3.51
CA ALA A 103 -4.07 -11.27 3.12
C ALA A 103 -4.66 -10.03 2.43
N LEU A 104 -5.79 -10.16 1.74
CA LEU A 104 -6.47 -9.03 1.09
C LEU A 104 -7.02 -8.07 2.15
N TYR A 105 -7.63 -8.58 3.22
CA TYR A 105 -8.13 -7.76 4.33
C TYR A 105 -7.00 -6.98 5.00
N LEU A 106 -5.86 -7.63 5.25
CA LEU A 106 -4.67 -6.96 5.79
C LEU A 106 -4.14 -5.87 4.84
N GLY A 107 -4.18 -6.10 3.52
CA GLY A 107 -3.83 -5.11 2.52
C GLY A 107 -4.73 -3.87 2.54
N ILE A 108 -6.03 -4.05 2.72
CA ILE A 108 -6.99 -2.95 2.84
C ILE A 108 -6.71 -2.15 4.12
N ILE A 109 -6.60 -2.84 5.27
CA ILE A 109 -6.38 -2.20 6.58
C ILE A 109 -5.07 -1.40 6.58
N SER A 110 -3.99 -1.99 6.07
CA SER A 110 -2.68 -1.32 6.00
C SER A 110 -2.69 -0.10 5.08
N SER A 111 -3.33 -0.18 3.92
CA SER A 111 -3.45 0.96 2.99
C SER A 111 -4.24 2.12 3.61
N LEU A 112 -5.36 1.81 4.28
CA LEU A 112 -6.16 2.81 5.00
C LEU A 112 -5.38 3.44 6.15
N PHE A 113 -4.64 2.63 6.91
CA PHE A 113 -3.81 3.13 7.99
C PHE A 113 -2.72 4.09 7.47
N SER A 114 -2.04 3.76 6.36
CA SER A 114 -1.07 4.66 5.71
C SER A 114 -1.71 5.97 5.24
N LEU A 115 -2.92 5.93 4.68
CA LEU A 115 -3.64 7.14 4.26
C LEU A 115 -3.97 8.03 5.46
N VAL A 116 -4.51 7.45 6.53
CA VAL A 116 -4.84 8.19 7.77
C VAL A 116 -3.57 8.79 8.40
N ALA A 117 -2.47 8.03 8.45
CA ALA A 117 -1.20 8.52 8.96
C ALA A 117 -0.68 9.72 8.14
N GLY A 118 -0.71 9.63 6.81
CA GLY A 118 -0.30 10.73 5.93
C GLY A 118 -1.17 11.98 6.09
N ILE A 119 -2.49 11.80 6.17
CA ILE A 119 -3.44 12.89 6.42
C ILE A 119 -3.15 13.58 7.76
N PHE A 120 -2.96 12.79 8.83
CA PHE A 120 -2.66 13.32 10.16
C PHE A 120 -1.36 14.13 10.18
N LEU A 121 -0.31 13.65 9.49
CA LEU A 121 0.96 14.35 9.35
C LEU A 121 0.82 15.66 8.55
N CYS A 122 0.05 15.65 7.46
CA CYS A 122 -0.21 16.86 6.67
C CYS A 122 -1.00 17.92 7.47
N PHE A 123 -2.01 17.53 8.24
CA PHE A 123 -2.79 18.47 9.07
C PHE A 123 -2.01 18.98 10.29
N SER A 124 -1.15 18.14 10.87
CA SER A 124 -0.34 18.51 12.05
C SER A 124 0.77 19.51 11.71
N CYS A 125 1.17 19.59 10.44
CA CYS A 125 2.16 20.53 9.92
C CYS A 125 1.55 21.35 8.76
N SER A 126 0.56 22.19 9.06
CA SER A 126 0.15 23.21 8.09
C SER A 126 1.17 24.35 8.10
N PRO A 127 1.70 24.79 6.94
CA PRO A 127 2.66 25.89 6.84
C PRO A 127 2.08 27.26 7.26
#